data_AF-A0A2P2QPL2-F1
#
_entry.id   AF-A0A2P2QPL2-F1
#
_cell.length_a   1.000
_cell.length_b   1.000
_cell.length_c   1.000
_cell.angle_alpha   90.00
_cell.angle_beta   90.00
_cell.angle_gamma   90.00
#
_symmetry.space_group_name_H-M   'P 1'
#
loop_
_entity.id
_entity.type
_entity.pdbx_description
1 polymer ?
#
loop_
_entity_poly.entity_id
_entity_poly.type
_entity_poly.pdbx_seq_one_letter_code
_entity_poly.pdbx_strand_id
1 'polypeptide(L)'
;MVKEFAEAVVGVEAEELVEKMVPIVLPRLVVSRQDDHHAVQILFELAKCLKTDMVPLIVNWLPKVLAFSLHRADRQDLLSALQFYHDQTGSDNQEIFSAALPALLDELVCFVDGHDLTEISQRLSRVPGMIKEVARILTGAEDLPGFLRNHFVGLLNSIDRKMLHAEDFSLQRQALQRIKMLIELMHSQLNTYVPKLMVLLMHAIDKEFLQTEGLSVLHFFIEQLASKSPSSMQYVISQVFAALIPFLERYKENHSSHLNKVVNILEELVLKNRIILKQHIREFPPLPSIPALVEVNKAIQEARGPMTLKDQLRDIVDGLNHENLNVRYMVVCELNKLLNQRRDDIAALVAGEVSADMDLLSSLITSLLQGCAEESRTIVGQRLKLVCADCLGALGAVDPAKLKSFTCERFKIECSDDDLIFELIHKHLARAFRAAPDTIIQDSAALAIQELLKIAGCGASLDETVGTSSSMLKDKCADDRSGMNGRGQRLWHRFSDYVKEIIAPCLTSRFQLPSVADSTSAGPIYRPSMSFRRWIFFWIKKTDCPCNWVSCKHI
;
A
#
# COMPACT_ATOMS: atom_id res chain seq x y z
N MET A 1 -9.35 21.27 44.82
CA MET A 1 -9.42 21.96 43.51
C MET A 1 -9.53 21.01 42.32
N VAL A 2 -8.50 20.25 41.90
CA VAL A 2 -8.64 19.35 40.71
C VAL A 2 -9.71 18.28 40.90
N LYS A 3 -9.75 17.65 42.08
CA LYS A 3 -10.80 16.69 42.45
C LYS A 3 -12.21 17.32 42.44
N GLU A 4 -12.36 18.48 43.06
CA GLU A 4 -13.62 19.23 43.08
C GLU A 4 -14.05 19.65 41.67
N PHE A 5 -13.11 20.03 40.80
CA PHE A 5 -13.41 20.37 39.41
C PHE A 5 -13.85 19.15 38.60
N ALA A 6 -13.16 18.02 38.75
CA ALA A 6 -13.51 16.76 38.10
C ALA A 6 -14.94 16.33 38.46
N GLU A 7 -15.23 16.31 39.76
CA GLU A 7 -16.49 15.79 40.30
C GLU A 7 -17.65 16.78 40.12
N ALA A 8 -17.43 18.09 40.33
CA ALA A 8 -18.51 19.08 40.34
C ALA A 8 -18.76 19.76 38.98
N VAL A 9 -17.77 19.81 38.08
CA VAL A 9 -17.90 20.51 36.79
C VAL A 9 -17.93 19.52 35.62
N VAL A 10 -17.03 18.54 35.60
CA VAL A 10 -16.91 17.59 34.48
C VAL A 10 -17.78 16.34 34.69
N GLY A 11 -18.09 16.00 35.94
CA GLY A 11 -18.91 14.84 36.29
C GLY A 11 -18.20 13.49 36.13
N VAL A 12 -16.86 13.48 36.21
CA VAL A 12 -16.02 12.27 36.10
C VAL A 12 -15.18 12.09 37.36
N GLU A 13 -14.70 10.87 37.62
CA GLU A 13 -13.77 10.63 38.71
C GLU A 13 -12.46 11.40 38.48
N ALA A 14 -11.84 11.86 39.57
CA ALA A 14 -10.58 12.61 39.49
C ALA A 14 -9.45 11.81 38.80
N GLU A 15 -9.45 10.49 38.96
CA GLU A 15 -8.51 9.57 38.28
C GLU A 15 -8.67 9.64 36.75
N GLU A 16 -9.91 9.57 36.25
CA GLU A 16 -10.20 9.64 34.82
C GLU A 16 -9.85 11.02 34.21
N LEU A 17 -10.09 12.10 34.95
CA LEU A 17 -9.68 13.44 34.51
C LEU A 17 -8.15 13.56 34.45
N VAL A 18 -7.44 13.08 35.49
CA VAL A 18 -5.98 13.13 35.55
C VAL A 18 -5.38 12.32 34.42
N GLU A 19 -5.90 11.13 34.13
CA GLU A 19 -5.46 10.27 33.02
C GLU A 19 -5.55 11.01 31.67
N LYS A 20 -6.62 11.77 31.42
CA LYS A 20 -6.77 12.60 30.21
C LYS A 20 -5.85 13.83 30.20
N MET A 21 -5.47 14.35 31.37
CA MET A 21 -4.61 15.53 31.50
C MET A 21 -3.11 15.21 31.36
N VAL A 22 -2.65 14.05 31.84
CA VAL A 22 -1.22 13.66 31.84
C VAL A 22 -0.54 13.87 30.48
N PRO A 23 -1.11 13.46 29.33
CA PRO A 23 -0.46 13.60 28.04
C PRO A 23 -0.16 15.05 27.62
N ILE A 24 -0.89 16.02 28.19
CA ILE A 24 -0.79 17.46 27.87
C ILE A 24 0.06 18.19 28.91
N VAL A 25 -0.11 17.83 30.18
CA VAL A 25 0.52 18.52 31.32
C VAL A 25 1.95 18.03 31.52
N LEU A 26 2.20 16.72 31.41
CA LEU A 26 3.51 16.13 31.68
C LEU A 26 4.63 16.70 30.80
N PRO A 27 4.47 16.83 29.45
CA PRO A 27 5.51 17.45 28.63
C PRO A 27 5.86 18.88 29.05
N ARG A 28 4.86 19.66 29.46
CA ARG A 28 5.06 21.05 29.91
C ARG A 28 5.76 21.12 31.25
N LEU A 29 5.42 20.23 32.19
CA LEU A 29 6.06 20.12 33.49
C LEU A 29 7.54 19.74 33.37
N VAL A 30 7.87 18.78 32.52
CA VAL A 30 9.26 18.30 32.35
C VAL A 30 10.13 19.33 31.63
N VAL A 31 9.57 20.11 30.69
CA VAL A 31 10.34 21.10 29.92
C VAL A 31 10.45 22.46 30.61
N SER A 32 9.42 22.91 31.33
CA SER A 32 9.39 24.27 31.91
C SER A 32 10.16 24.39 33.25
N ARG A 33 11.27 23.66 33.41
CA ARG A 33 12.09 23.53 34.64
C ARG A 33 12.76 24.85 35.08
N GLN A 34 11.99 25.85 35.46
CA GLN A 34 12.53 27.01 36.18
C GLN A 34 12.62 26.75 37.70
N ASP A 35 11.88 25.78 38.26
CA ASP A 35 11.94 25.36 39.69
C ASP A 35 11.82 23.84 39.88
N ASP A 36 12.96 23.16 40.07
CA ASP A 36 13.09 21.70 40.05
C ASP A 36 12.27 20.95 41.12
N HIS A 37 12.07 21.53 42.31
CA HIS A 37 11.42 20.82 43.42
C HIS A 37 9.90 20.73 43.31
N HIS A 38 9.23 21.77 42.77
CA HIS A 38 7.77 21.77 42.67
C HIS A 38 7.28 20.86 41.54
N ALA A 39 8.00 20.80 40.41
CA ALA A 39 7.64 19.94 39.29
C ALA A 39 7.67 18.45 39.66
N VAL A 40 8.71 18.01 40.37
CA VAL A 40 8.83 16.61 40.84
C VAL A 40 7.75 16.26 41.86
N GLN A 41 7.42 17.17 42.78
CA GLN A 41 6.31 16.96 43.73
C GLN A 41 4.96 16.81 43.02
N ILE A 42 4.70 17.62 41.99
CA ILE A 42 3.48 17.49 41.18
C ILE A 42 3.44 16.14 40.46
N LEU A 43 4.57 15.65 39.93
CA LEU A 43 4.65 14.33 39.30
C LEU A 43 4.36 13.20 40.28
N PHE A 44 4.85 13.29 41.53
CA PHE A 44 4.53 12.33 42.58
C PHE A 44 3.03 12.31 42.92
N GLU A 45 2.40 13.48 43.03
CA GLU A 45 0.95 13.56 43.29
C GLU A 45 0.11 13.08 42.11
N LEU A 46 0.54 13.32 40.86
CA LEU A 46 -0.09 12.76 39.66
C LEU A 46 0.01 11.23 39.64
N ALA A 47 1.19 10.69 39.93
CA ALA A 47 1.42 9.24 39.98
C ALA A 47 0.57 8.57 41.07
N LYS A 48 0.50 9.20 42.25
CA LYS A 48 -0.35 8.75 43.36
C LYS A 48 -1.84 8.76 43.01
N CYS A 49 -2.33 9.79 42.31
CA CYS A 49 -3.71 9.84 41.82
C CYS A 49 -4.03 8.70 40.85
N LEU A 50 -3.06 8.29 40.02
CA LEU A 50 -3.18 7.21 39.03
C LEU A 50 -2.78 5.83 39.57
N LYS A 51 -2.53 5.71 40.89
CA LYS A 51 -2.11 4.46 41.55
C LYS A 51 -0.91 3.79 40.85
N THR A 52 0.03 4.60 40.37
CA THR A 52 1.22 4.17 39.63
C THR A 52 2.46 4.83 40.24
N ASP A 53 3.63 4.22 40.07
CA ASP A 53 4.90 4.83 40.48
C ASP A 53 5.32 5.93 39.49
N MET A 54 6.09 6.93 39.97
CA MET A 54 6.52 8.06 39.14
C MET A 54 7.32 7.62 37.91
N VAL A 55 8.21 6.63 38.05
CA VAL A 55 9.08 6.17 36.94
C VAL A 55 8.28 5.53 35.80
N PRO A 56 7.38 4.55 36.04
CA PRO A 56 6.48 4.05 35.01
C PRO A 56 5.64 5.15 34.36
N LEU A 57 5.15 6.13 35.13
CA LEU A 57 4.37 7.24 34.59
C LEU A 57 5.17 8.06 33.56
N ILE A 58 6.40 8.48 33.92
CA ILE A 58 7.22 9.30 33.01
C ILE A 58 7.70 8.48 31.80
N VAL A 59 8.05 7.20 31.98
CA VAL A 59 8.54 6.34 30.89
C VAL A 59 7.43 6.05 29.88
N ASN A 60 6.20 5.79 30.33
CA ASN A 60 5.07 5.53 29.44
C ASN A 60 4.74 6.72 28.52
N TRP A 61 5.00 7.95 28.99
CA TRP A 61 4.72 9.19 28.26
C TRP A 61 5.98 9.84 27.68
N LEU A 62 7.14 9.18 27.79
CA LEU A 62 8.41 9.65 27.23
C LEU A 62 8.31 10.09 25.76
N PRO A 63 7.64 9.36 24.84
CA PRO A 63 7.49 9.80 23.46
C PRO A 63 6.85 11.18 23.31
N LYS A 64 5.85 11.51 24.14
CA LYS A 64 5.17 12.81 24.11
C LYS A 64 6.04 13.93 24.65
N VAL A 65 6.82 13.65 25.69
CA VAL A 65 7.76 14.64 26.24
C VAL A 65 8.85 14.95 25.22
N LEU A 66 9.46 13.93 24.62
CA LEU A 66 10.48 14.11 23.58
C LEU A 66 9.93 14.84 22.35
N ALA A 67 8.73 14.48 21.88
CA ALA A 67 8.09 15.17 20.76
C ALA A 67 7.82 16.65 21.08
N PHE A 68 7.36 16.97 22.29
CA PHE A 68 7.12 18.35 22.72
C PHE A 68 8.43 19.15 22.81
N SER A 69 9.49 18.56 23.38
CA SER A 69 10.82 19.17 23.47
C SER A 69 11.42 19.44 22.08
N LEU A 70 11.37 18.47 21.18
CA LEU A 70 11.87 18.59 19.80
C LEU A 70 11.12 19.64 18.98
N HIS A 71 9.85 19.88 19.31
CA HIS A 71 9.02 20.84 18.60
C HIS A 71 9.38 22.30 18.92
N ARG A 72 9.94 22.54 20.12
CA ARG A 72 10.35 23.89 20.55
C ARG A 72 11.62 24.33 19.84
N ALA A 73 11.72 25.64 19.62
CA ALA A 73 12.86 26.23 18.92
C ALA A 73 14.15 26.24 19.75
N ASP A 74 14.06 26.13 21.07
CA ASP A 74 15.21 26.14 21.96
C ASP A 74 15.76 24.73 22.19
N ARG A 75 17.04 24.53 21.83
CA ARG A 75 17.75 23.26 22.03
C ARG A 75 17.98 22.96 23.51
N GLN A 76 17.94 23.97 24.37
CA GLN A 76 18.12 23.83 25.81
C GLN A 76 16.96 23.06 26.47
N ASP A 77 15.75 23.21 25.94
CA ASP A 77 14.55 22.50 26.41
C ASP A 77 14.68 20.98 26.22
N LEU A 78 15.27 20.53 25.11
CA LEU A 78 15.54 19.12 24.86
C LEU A 78 16.62 18.58 25.81
N LEU A 79 17.72 19.31 25.98
CA LEU A 79 18.79 18.90 26.89
C LEU A 79 18.30 18.79 28.33
N SER A 80 17.45 19.72 28.76
CA SER A 80 16.87 19.73 30.12
C SER A 80 15.93 18.55 30.35
N ALA A 81 15.13 18.18 29.33
CA ALA A 81 14.30 16.98 29.37
C ALA A 81 15.13 15.69 29.39
N LEU A 82 16.19 15.60 28.60
CA LEU A 82 17.09 14.45 28.60
C LEU A 82 17.81 14.29 29.93
N GLN A 83 18.28 15.39 30.53
CA GLN A 83 18.87 15.37 31.86
C GLN A 83 17.88 14.90 32.93
N PHE A 84 16.61 15.33 32.86
CA PHE A 84 15.56 14.82 33.74
C PHE A 84 15.43 13.30 33.66
N TYR A 85 15.36 12.73 32.46
CA TYR A 85 15.25 11.28 32.31
C TYR A 85 16.53 10.57 32.75
N HIS A 86 17.71 11.14 32.49
CA HIS A 86 18.97 10.59 32.99
C HIS A 86 18.99 10.52 34.52
N ASP A 87 18.58 11.59 35.21
CA ASP A 87 18.54 11.65 36.67
C ASP A 87 17.54 10.63 37.28
N GLN A 88 16.42 10.38 36.60
CA GLN A 88 15.36 9.49 37.11
C GLN A 88 15.54 8.02 36.73
N THR A 89 16.16 7.73 35.58
CA THR A 89 16.27 6.35 35.04
C THR A 89 17.69 5.81 35.01
N GLY A 90 18.70 6.68 35.07
CA GLY A 90 20.11 6.34 34.89
C GLY A 90 20.50 6.04 33.44
N SER A 91 19.57 6.11 32.49
CA SER A 91 19.80 5.78 31.08
C SER A 91 20.48 6.91 30.31
N ASP A 92 21.27 6.55 29.30
CA ASP A 92 21.88 7.54 28.42
C ASP A 92 20.93 8.04 27.31
N ASN A 93 21.35 9.06 26.55
CA ASN A 93 20.51 9.62 25.49
C ASN A 93 20.15 8.60 24.40
N GLN A 94 21.05 7.68 24.05
CA GLN A 94 20.78 6.68 23.02
C GLN A 94 19.75 5.66 23.50
N GLU A 95 19.87 5.20 24.73
CA GLU A 95 18.93 4.31 25.38
C GLU A 95 17.53 4.94 25.45
N ILE A 96 17.44 6.20 25.90
CA ILE A 96 16.18 6.95 26.00
C ILE A 96 15.49 7.04 24.62
N PHE A 97 16.21 7.47 23.58
CA PHE A 97 15.63 7.58 22.24
C PHE A 97 15.30 6.22 21.64
N SER A 98 16.13 5.20 21.84
CA SER A 98 15.92 3.86 21.26
C SER A 98 14.67 3.18 21.83
N ALA A 99 14.42 3.34 23.13
CA ALA A 99 13.24 2.81 23.81
C ALA A 99 11.94 3.49 23.33
N ALA A 100 11.99 4.79 23.05
CA ALA A 100 10.84 5.57 22.60
C ALA A 100 10.64 5.58 21.08
N LEU A 101 11.60 5.11 20.28
CA LEU A 101 11.70 5.46 18.86
C LEU A 101 10.43 5.22 18.03
N PRO A 102 9.79 4.03 18.04
CA PRO A 102 8.61 3.79 17.22
C PRO A 102 7.44 4.70 17.60
N ALA A 103 7.20 4.87 18.91
CA ALA A 103 6.12 5.72 19.43
C ALA A 103 6.43 7.21 19.26
N LEU A 104 7.71 7.60 19.34
CA LEU A 104 8.16 8.97 19.13
C LEU A 104 7.96 9.37 17.66
N LEU A 105 8.37 8.54 16.70
CA LEU A 105 8.14 8.81 15.29
C LEU A 105 6.65 8.91 14.99
N ASP A 106 5.83 8.07 15.61
CA ASP A 106 4.37 8.14 15.51
C ASP A 106 3.83 9.48 16.04
N GLU A 107 4.26 9.92 17.22
CA GLU A 107 3.83 11.20 17.80
C GLU A 107 4.33 12.41 16.98
N LEU A 108 5.54 12.36 16.42
CA LEU A 108 6.09 13.43 15.58
C LEU A 108 5.35 13.58 14.25
N VAL A 109 5.02 12.47 13.59
CA VAL A 109 4.36 12.47 12.28
C VAL A 109 2.84 12.59 12.42
N CYS A 110 2.26 11.90 13.40
CA CYS A 110 0.83 11.75 13.61
C CYS A 110 0.36 12.47 14.89
N PHE A 111 0.91 13.63 15.24
CA PHE A 111 0.46 14.41 16.41
C PHE A 111 -1.04 14.71 16.38
N VAL A 112 -1.65 14.94 17.55
CA VAL A 112 -3.06 15.37 17.63
C VAL A 112 -3.17 16.82 17.15
N ASP A 113 -4.03 17.02 16.15
CA ASP A 113 -4.20 18.31 15.47
C ASP A 113 -5.13 19.25 16.25
N GLY A 114 -4.77 20.52 16.32
CA GLY A 114 -5.69 21.60 16.68
C GLY A 114 -6.52 22.04 15.46
N HIS A 115 -7.52 22.89 15.64
CA HIS A 115 -8.34 23.36 14.51
C HIS A 115 -7.60 24.36 13.58
N ASP A 116 -6.41 24.85 13.93
CA ASP A 116 -5.65 25.83 13.14
C ASP A 116 -4.72 25.16 12.10
N LEU A 117 -5.10 25.27 10.82
CA LEU A 117 -4.34 24.76 9.68
C LEU A 117 -2.94 25.40 9.53
N THR A 118 -2.78 26.65 9.96
CA THR A 118 -1.49 27.34 9.85
C THR A 118 -0.48 26.79 10.84
N GLU A 119 -0.91 26.55 12.09
CA GLU A 119 -0.11 25.89 13.10
C GLU A 119 0.31 24.50 12.62
N ILE A 120 -0.65 23.68 12.15
CA ILE A 120 -0.37 22.33 11.63
C ILE A 120 0.69 22.36 10.53
N SER A 121 0.58 23.27 9.56
CA SER A 121 1.54 23.39 8.47
C SER A 121 2.95 23.76 8.95
N GLN A 122 3.05 24.67 9.94
CA GLN A 122 4.31 25.02 10.57
C GLN A 122 4.90 23.83 11.34
N ARG A 123 4.08 23.08 12.07
CA ARG A 123 4.53 21.88 12.79
C ARG A 123 5.06 20.83 11.84
N LEU A 124 4.31 20.50 10.77
CA LEU A 124 4.73 19.56 9.73
C LEU A 124 6.05 19.97 9.08
N SER A 125 6.25 21.26 8.78
CA SER A 125 7.50 21.74 8.16
C SER A 125 8.75 21.50 9.00
N ARG A 126 8.61 21.34 10.33
CA ARG A 126 9.73 21.08 11.25
C ARG A 126 10.01 19.60 11.46
N VAL A 127 9.07 18.71 11.14
CA VAL A 127 9.19 17.25 11.34
C VAL A 127 10.45 16.66 10.69
N PRO A 128 10.81 17.01 9.43
CA PRO A 128 12.05 16.52 8.83
C PRO A 128 13.30 16.83 9.65
N GLY A 129 13.38 18.05 10.20
CA GLY A 129 14.48 18.47 11.07
C GLY A 129 14.50 17.73 12.40
N MET A 130 13.33 17.51 13.00
CA MET A 130 13.20 16.73 14.25
C MET A 130 13.65 15.27 14.06
N ILE A 131 13.23 14.61 12.97
CA ILE A 131 13.65 13.23 12.69
C ILE A 131 15.15 13.18 12.39
N LYS A 132 15.70 14.19 11.69
CA LYS A 132 17.16 14.28 11.47
C LYS A 132 17.94 14.38 12.78
N GLU A 133 17.43 15.13 13.75
CA GLU A 133 18.03 15.24 15.09
C GLU A 133 18.02 13.88 15.81
N VAL A 134 16.90 13.17 15.77
CA VAL A 134 16.77 11.81 16.35
C VAL A 134 17.75 10.83 15.69
N ALA A 135 17.82 10.85 14.35
CA ALA A 135 18.74 10.00 13.59
C ALA A 135 20.20 10.27 13.96
N ARG A 136 20.57 11.55 14.13
CA ARG A 136 21.91 11.96 14.54
C ARG A 136 22.27 11.44 15.94
N ILE A 137 21.34 11.49 16.89
CA ILE A 137 21.58 11.00 18.26
C ILE A 137 21.77 9.48 18.28
N LEU A 138 20.95 8.74 17.54
CA LEU A 138 20.94 7.27 17.56
C LEU A 138 22.03 6.62 16.70
N THR A 139 22.28 7.15 15.51
CA THR A 139 23.14 6.49 14.50
C THR A 139 24.38 7.29 14.14
N GLY A 140 24.45 8.57 14.53
CA GLY A 140 25.50 9.49 14.09
C GLY A 140 25.47 9.82 12.60
N ALA A 141 24.55 9.23 11.82
CA ALA A 141 24.40 9.44 10.40
C ALA A 141 23.31 10.49 10.10
N GLU A 142 23.52 11.27 9.03
CA GLU A 142 22.52 12.22 8.52
C GLU A 142 21.61 11.61 7.43
N ASP A 143 21.76 10.32 7.14
CA ASP A 143 20.98 9.61 6.11
C ASP A 143 19.55 9.33 6.60
N LEU A 144 18.67 10.31 6.34
CA LEU A 144 17.28 10.25 6.75
C LEU A 144 16.48 9.11 6.07
N PRO A 145 16.58 8.88 4.74
CA PRO A 145 15.95 7.72 4.10
C PRO A 145 16.37 6.39 4.72
N GLY A 146 17.68 6.14 4.88
CA GLY A 146 18.19 4.90 5.44
C GLY A 146 17.72 4.66 6.88
N PHE A 147 17.66 5.72 7.69
CA PHE A 147 17.11 5.67 9.04
C PHE A 147 15.61 5.33 9.05
N LEU A 148 14.82 6.00 8.21
CA LEU A 148 13.37 5.82 8.18
C LEU A 148 12.93 4.48 7.57
N ARG A 149 13.76 3.85 6.74
CA ARG A 149 13.45 2.58 6.05
C ARG A 149 12.79 1.54 6.97
N ASN A 150 13.37 1.29 8.14
CA ASN A 150 12.86 0.25 9.04
C ASN A 150 11.58 0.64 9.79
N HIS A 151 11.21 1.92 9.80
CA HIS A 151 10.08 2.46 10.54
C HIS A 151 8.94 2.94 9.63
N PHE A 152 9.20 3.10 8.33
CA PHE A 152 8.30 3.72 7.37
C PHE A 152 6.94 2.98 7.26
N VAL A 153 6.96 1.65 7.18
CA VAL A 153 5.71 0.86 7.15
C VAL A 153 4.88 1.05 8.42
N GLY A 154 5.53 1.14 9.59
CA GLY A 154 4.85 1.40 10.86
C GLY A 154 4.16 2.76 10.87
N LEU A 155 4.82 3.79 10.34
CA LEU A 155 4.26 5.13 10.20
C LEU A 155 3.09 5.16 9.21
N LEU A 156 3.24 4.51 8.05
CA LEU A 156 2.15 4.38 7.10
C LEU A 156 0.94 3.66 7.71
N ASN A 157 1.14 2.62 8.52
CA ASN A 157 0.05 1.92 9.23
C ASN A 157 -0.68 2.82 10.22
N SER A 158 0.05 3.68 10.92
CA SER A 158 -0.57 4.65 11.83
C SER A 158 -1.38 5.70 11.08
N ILE A 159 -0.87 6.19 9.96
CA ILE A 159 -1.60 7.12 9.10
C ILE A 159 -2.82 6.43 8.48
N ASP A 160 -2.67 5.21 8.01
CA ASP A 160 -3.74 4.38 7.44
C ASP A 160 -4.92 4.24 8.42
N ARG A 161 -4.65 3.90 9.68
CA ARG A 161 -5.69 3.86 10.72
C ARG A 161 -6.43 5.20 10.86
N LYS A 162 -5.71 6.32 10.82
CA LYS A 162 -6.30 7.67 10.90
C LYS A 162 -7.06 8.05 9.63
N MET A 163 -6.66 7.53 8.47
CA MET A 163 -7.28 7.84 7.19
C MET A 163 -8.53 7.00 6.92
N LEU A 164 -8.49 5.70 7.22
CA LEU A 164 -9.58 4.77 6.92
C LEU A 164 -10.67 4.72 8.00
N HIS A 165 -10.33 4.99 9.26
CA HIS A 165 -11.25 4.79 10.39
C HIS A 165 -11.65 6.07 11.13
N ALA A 166 -11.06 7.23 10.81
CA ALA A 166 -11.53 8.48 11.39
C ALA A 166 -12.85 8.90 10.76
N GLU A 167 -13.84 9.25 11.58
CA GLU A 167 -15.09 9.86 11.10
C GLU A 167 -14.88 11.32 10.67
N ASP A 168 -13.82 11.96 11.17
CA ASP A 168 -13.51 13.36 10.90
C ASP A 168 -12.77 13.53 9.55
N PHE A 169 -13.43 14.19 8.61
CA PHE A 169 -12.89 14.50 7.29
C PHE A 169 -11.63 15.37 7.31
N SER A 170 -11.46 16.21 8.34
CA SER A 170 -10.26 17.06 8.48
C SER A 170 -9.02 16.22 8.79
N LEU A 171 -9.16 15.22 9.67
CA LEU A 171 -8.09 14.26 9.99
C LEU A 171 -7.69 13.43 8.78
N GLN A 172 -8.66 13.01 7.95
CA GLN A 172 -8.38 12.28 6.72
C GLN A 172 -7.60 13.13 5.70
N ARG A 173 -7.92 14.43 5.56
CA ARG A 173 -7.15 15.35 4.72
C ARG A 173 -5.73 15.59 5.25
N GLN A 174 -5.58 15.70 6.57
CA GLN A 174 -4.26 15.85 7.20
C GLN A 174 -3.42 14.59 7.04
N ALA A 175 -4.03 13.40 7.08
CA ALA A 175 -3.35 12.13 6.78
C ALA A 175 -2.69 12.16 5.40
N LEU A 176 -3.36 12.72 4.38
CA LEU A 176 -2.77 12.90 3.03
C LEU A 176 -1.57 13.85 3.02
N GLN A 177 -1.60 14.92 3.81
CA GLN A 177 -0.45 15.83 3.93
C GLN A 177 0.75 15.14 4.60
N ARG A 178 0.49 14.27 5.59
CA ARG A 178 1.52 13.44 6.22
C ARG A 178 2.11 12.43 5.23
N ILE A 179 1.28 11.80 4.41
CA ILE A 179 1.74 10.91 3.32
C ILE A 179 2.63 11.69 2.35
N LYS A 180 2.23 12.90 1.94
CA LYS A 180 3.04 13.76 1.06
C LYS A 180 4.41 14.06 1.65
N MET A 181 4.46 14.46 2.92
CA MET A 181 5.72 14.71 3.64
C MET A 181 6.58 13.44 3.72
N LEU A 182 5.99 12.29 4.04
CA LEU A 182 6.70 11.01 4.10
C LEU A 182 7.30 10.61 2.74
N ILE A 183 6.58 10.85 1.64
CA ILE A 183 7.09 10.63 0.28
C ILE A 183 8.32 11.51 0.01
N GLU A 184 8.29 12.76 0.46
CA GLU A 184 9.42 13.68 0.33
C GLU A 184 10.65 13.19 1.09
N LEU A 185 10.48 12.63 2.29
CA LEU A 185 11.59 12.19 3.14
C LEU A 185 12.31 10.93 2.63
N MET A 186 11.62 10.02 1.95
CA MET A 186 12.18 8.73 1.52
C MET A 186 13.02 8.79 0.23
N HIS A 187 12.91 9.88 -0.55
CA HIS A 187 13.68 10.11 -1.77
C HIS A 187 13.83 8.86 -2.68
N SER A 188 15.03 8.28 -2.77
CA SER A 188 15.36 7.16 -3.67
C SER A 188 14.89 5.79 -3.18
N GLN A 189 14.43 5.67 -1.93
CA GLN A 189 13.99 4.41 -1.33
C GLN A 189 12.47 4.20 -1.44
N LEU A 190 11.79 5.02 -2.25
CA LEU A 190 10.34 4.95 -2.44
C LEU A 190 9.87 3.64 -3.10
N ASN A 191 10.72 3.02 -3.92
CA ASN A 191 10.43 1.79 -4.66
C ASN A 191 9.82 0.68 -3.77
N THR A 192 10.37 0.51 -2.57
CA THR A 192 10.00 -0.51 -1.58
C THR A 192 8.58 -0.33 -1.06
N TYR A 193 8.04 0.89 -1.11
CA TYR A 193 6.76 1.27 -0.50
C TYR A 193 5.68 1.65 -1.51
N VAL A 194 5.99 1.56 -2.82
CA VAL A 194 5.07 1.89 -3.91
C VAL A 194 3.71 1.19 -3.72
N PRO A 195 3.62 -0.13 -3.48
CA PRO A 195 2.32 -0.80 -3.37
C PRO A 195 1.43 -0.23 -2.25
N LYS A 196 2.02 0.09 -1.10
CA LYS A 196 1.26 0.59 0.06
C LYS A 196 0.82 2.04 -0.12
N LEU A 197 1.70 2.89 -0.65
CA LEU A 197 1.36 4.27 -1.00
C LEU A 197 0.25 4.32 -2.05
N MET A 198 0.32 3.45 -3.06
CA MET A 198 -0.72 3.37 -4.09
C MET A 198 -2.08 3.02 -3.49
N VAL A 199 -2.19 2.01 -2.63
CA VAL A 199 -3.48 1.65 -2.01
C VAL A 199 -4.09 2.83 -1.23
N LEU A 200 -3.30 3.55 -0.45
CA LEU A 200 -3.75 4.73 0.29
C LEU A 200 -4.22 5.85 -0.66
N LEU A 201 -3.46 6.14 -1.71
CA LEU A 201 -3.80 7.17 -2.69
C LEU A 201 -5.03 6.79 -3.52
N MET A 202 -5.16 5.51 -3.90
CA MET A 202 -6.32 5.02 -4.64
C MET A 202 -7.58 5.13 -3.78
N HIS A 203 -7.48 4.82 -2.47
CA HIS A 203 -8.57 5.04 -1.53
C HIS A 203 -8.98 6.52 -1.46
N ALA A 204 -8.01 7.45 -1.37
CA ALA A 204 -8.29 8.88 -1.35
C ALA A 204 -9.04 9.36 -2.61
N ILE A 205 -8.63 8.86 -3.77
CA ILE A 205 -9.17 9.26 -5.07
C ILE A 205 -10.60 8.70 -5.27
N ASP A 206 -10.91 7.55 -4.69
CA ASP A 206 -12.25 6.97 -4.74
C ASP A 206 -13.27 7.74 -3.85
N LYS A 207 -12.79 8.51 -2.86
CA LYS A 207 -13.64 9.31 -1.94
C LYS A 207 -13.82 10.75 -2.45
N GLU A 208 -15.04 11.11 -2.84
CA GLU A 208 -15.35 12.42 -3.45
C GLU A 208 -14.80 13.64 -2.67
N PHE A 209 -14.87 13.65 -1.34
CA PHE A 209 -14.41 14.78 -0.52
C PHE A 209 -12.88 14.86 -0.32
N LEU A 210 -12.12 13.80 -0.70
CA LEU A 210 -10.66 13.72 -0.67
C LEU A 210 -10.03 13.80 -2.08
N GLN A 211 -10.83 13.77 -3.15
CA GLN A 211 -10.34 13.68 -4.53
C GLN A 211 -9.31 14.75 -4.89
N THR A 212 -9.55 16.00 -4.48
CA THR A 212 -8.63 17.12 -4.78
C THR A 212 -7.25 16.89 -4.17
N GLU A 213 -7.22 16.59 -2.87
CA GLU A 213 -5.99 16.33 -2.13
C GLU A 213 -5.34 15.03 -2.61
N GLY A 214 -6.11 13.97 -2.82
CA GLY A 214 -5.64 12.68 -3.32
C GLY A 214 -4.95 12.78 -4.68
N LEU A 215 -5.57 13.48 -5.64
CA LEU A 215 -4.96 13.75 -6.95
C LEU A 215 -3.71 14.65 -6.83
N SER A 216 -3.68 15.58 -5.88
CA SER A 216 -2.52 16.42 -5.61
C SER A 216 -1.33 15.62 -5.10
N VAL A 217 -1.55 14.74 -4.12
CA VAL A 217 -0.50 13.87 -3.57
C VAL A 217 -0.09 12.81 -4.59
N LEU A 218 -1.02 12.28 -5.38
CA LEU A 218 -0.69 11.35 -6.46
C LEU A 218 0.23 11.99 -7.51
N HIS A 219 -0.08 13.22 -7.93
CA HIS A 219 0.78 13.94 -8.87
C HIS A 219 2.19 14.12 -8.31
N PHE A 220 2.29 14.57 -7.06
CA PHE A 220 3.58 14.71 -6.37
C PHE A 220 4.33 13.38 -6.28
N PHE A 221 3.63 12.30 -5.95
CA PHE A 221 4.22 10.95 -5.90
C PHE A 221 4.80 10.52 -7.25
N ILE A 222 4.09 10.77 -8.35
CA ILE A 222 4.54 10.44 -9.70
C ILE A 222 5.74 11.30 -10.10
N GLU A 223 5.76 12.59 -9.78
CA GLU A 223 6.92 13.48 -10.00
C GLU A 223 8.17 12.97 -9.24
N GLN A 224 7.99 12.51 -8.01
CA GLN A 224 9.08 11.95 -7.19
C GLN A 224 9.57 10.60 -7.76
N LEU A 225 8.67 9.71 -8.19
CA LEU A 225 9.06 8.47 -8.84
C LEU A 225 9.79 8.71 -10.17
N ALA A 226 9.28 9.61 -11.01
CA ALA A 226 9.90 9.97 -12.28
C ALA A 226 11.34 10.47 -12.10
N SER A 227 11.55 11.33 -11.10
CA SER A 227 12.82 12.01 -10.88
C SER A 227 13.84 11.17 -10.09
N LYS A 228 13.40 10.34 -9.14
CA LYS A 228 14.29 9.62 -8.20
C LYS A 228 14.36 8.12 -8.43
N SER A 229 13.32 7.51 -8.98
CA SER A 229 13.21 6.04 -9.13
C SER A 229 12.44 5.66 -10.41
N PRO A 230 12.94 6.05 -11.61
CA PRO A 230 12.22 5.86 -12.87
C PRO A 230 11.90 4.39 -13.18
N SER A 231 12.73 3.45 -12.72
CA SER A 231 12.48 2.00 -12.85
C SER A 231 11.20 1.55 -12.15
N SER A 232 10.76 2.24 -11.09
CA SER A 232 9.56 1.89 -10.34
C SER A 232 8.27 2.39 -10.98
N MET A 233 8.36 3.22 -12.02
CA MET A 233 7.19 3.81 -12.66
C MET A 233 6.31 2.76 -13.36
N GLN A 234 6.90 1.71 -13.94
CA GLN A 234 6.17 0.58 -14.52
C GLN A 234 5.16 -0.05 -13.54
N TYR A 235 5.45 -0.02 -12.23
CA TYR A 235 4.57 -0.61 -11.23
C TYR A 235 3.33 0.23 -10.90
N VAL A 236 3.28 1.50 -11.32
CA VAL A 236 2.16 2.39 -10.99
C VAL A 236 1.28 2.71 -12.19
N ILE A 237 1.80 2.67 -13.42
CA ILE A 237 1.12 3.12 -14.65
C ILE A 237 -0.32 2.61 -14.71
N SER A 238 -0.53 1.29 -14.79
CA SER A 238 -1.86 0.73 -14.97
C SER A 238 -2.85 1.08 -13.85
N GLN A 239 -2.37 1.21 -12.61
CA GLN A 239 -3.21 1.59 -11.47
C GLN A 239 -3.58 3.08 -11.50
N VAL A 240 -2.63 3.94 -11.87
CA VAL A 240 -2.90 5.37 -12.04
C VAL A 240 -3.93 5.57 -13.15
N PHE A 241 -3.74 4.96 -14.31
CA PHE A 241 -4.73 5.05 -15.40
C PHE A 241 -6.11 4.57 -14.93
N ALA A 242 -6.16 3.42 -14.28
CA ALA A 242 -7.40 2.87 -13.71
C ALA A 242 -8.14 3.86 -12.79
N ALA A 243 -7.41 4.60 -11.96
CA ALA A 243 -7.98 5.58 -11.04
C ALA A 243 -8.42 6.87 -11.73
N LEU A 244 -7.75 7.25 -12.81
CA LEU A 244 -8.05 8.49 -13.55
C LEU A 244 -9.19 8.31 -14.56
N ILE A 245 -9.43 7.10 -15.05
CA ILE A 245 -10.49 6.79 -16.04
C ILE A 245 -11.88 7.29 -15.62
N PRO A 246 -12.39 7.06 -14.39
CA PRO A 246 -13.70 7.56 -13.98
C PRO A 246 -13.87 9.08 -14.14
N PHE A 247 -12.79 9.86 -13.93
CA PHE A 247 -12.81 11.32 -14.12
C PHE A 247 -12.91 11.70 -15.60
N LEU A 248 -12.22 10.94 -16.46
CA LEU A 248 -12.25 11.15 -17.91
C LEU A 248 -13.59 10.75 -18.54
N GLU A 249 -14.27 9.74 -17.99
CA GLU A 249 -15.62 9.37 -18.45
C GLU A 249 -16.67 10.44 -18.08
N ARG A 250 -16.62 10.93 -16.84
CA ARG A 250 -17.50 11.99 -16.34
C ARG A 250 -17.35 13.32 -17.09
N TYR A 251 -16.28 13.51 -17.87
CA TYR A 251 -16.06 14.69 -18.71
C TYR A 251 -17.27 15.02 -19.61
N LYS A 252 -17.96 14.00 -20.13
CA LYS A 252 -19.12 14.21 -21.02
C LYS A 252 -20.35 14.73 -20.28
N GLU A 253 -20.42 14.52 -18.97
CA GLU A 253 -21.60 14.79 -18.15
C GLU A 253 -21.45 16.08 -17.33
N ASN A 254 -20.24 16.42 -16.88
CA ASN A 254 -19.92 17.67 -16.18
C ASN A 254 -18.47 18.08 -16.43
N HIS A 255 -18.20 19.37 -16.58
CA HIS A 255 -16.84 19.91 -16.55
C HIS A 255 -16.23 19.69 -15.16
N SER A 256 -15.63 18.52 -14.94
CA SER A 256 -15.06 18.17 -13.64
C SER A 256 -14.01 19.20 -13.23
N SER A 257 -14.10 19.71 -12.00
CA SER A 257 -13.09 20.59 -11.40
C SER A 257 -11.70 19.96 -11.34
N HIS A 258 -11.63 18.64 -11.49
CA HIS A 258 -10.42 17.84 -11.42
C HIS A 258 -9.74 17.60 -12.78
N LEU A 259 -10.38 17.91 -13.91
CA LEU A 259 -9.86 17.57 -15.24
C LEU A 259 -8.44 18.10 -15.47
N ASN A 260 -8.18 19.36 -15.14
CA ASN A 260 -6.85 19.96 -15.30
C ASN A 260 -5.79 19.18 -14.51
N LYS A 261 -6.12 18.72 -13.31
CA LYS A 261 -5.19 17.95 -12.49
C LYS A 261 -4.96 16.55 -13.05
N VAL A 262 -6.01 15.90 -13.56
CA VAL A 262 -5.92 14.60 -14.24
C VAL A 262 -5.04 14.69 -15.49
N VAL A 263 -5.22 15.73 -16.30
CA VAL A 263 -4.41 15.98 -17.49
C VAL A 263 -2.95 16.18 -17.11
N ASN A 264 -2.64 17.00 -16.11
CA ASN A 264 -1.26 17.20 -15.65
C ASN A 264 -0.59 15.89 -15.23
N ILE A 265 -1.32 15.00 -14.53
CA ILE A 265 -0.80 13.68 -14.15
C ILE A 265 -0.49 12.82 -15.38
N LEU A 266 -1.37 12.81 -16.37
CA LEU A 266 -1.16 12.05 -17.61
C LEU A 266 -0.02 12.62 -18.44
N GLU A 267 0.14 13.95 -18.48
CA GLU A 267 1.26 14.61 -19.13
C GLU A 267 2.60 14.28 -18.44
N GLU A 268 2.64 14.22 -17.10
CA GLU A 268 3.81 13.80 -16.34
C GLU A 268 4.20 12.35 -16.69
N LEU A 269 3.22 11.44 -16.73
CA LEU A 269 3.45 10.03 -17.05
C LEU A 269 3.88 9.80 -18.49
N VAL A 270 3.31 10.54 -19.45
CA VAL A 270 3.49 10.27 -20.88
C VAL A 270 4.55 11.17 -21.52
N LEU A 271 4.49 12.47 -21.29
CA LEU A 271 5.31 13.44 -22.01
C LEU A 271 6.70 13.61 -21.40
N LYS A 272 6.80 13.65 -20.07
CA LYS A 272 8.09 13.80 -19.38
C LYS A 272 8.88 12.49 -19.29
N ASN A 273 8.19 11.34 -19.32
CA ASN A 273 8.80 10.01 -19.19
C ASN A 273 8.78 9.21 -20.50
N ARG A 274 9.17 9.82 -21.63
CA ARG A 274 9.11 9.16 -22.96
C ARG A 274 9.91 7.85 -23.06
N ILE A 275 10.95 7.65 -22.26
CA ILE A 275 11.74 6.40 -22.23
C ILE A 275 10.88 5.27 -21.68
N ILE A 276 10.26 5.48 -20.51
CA ILE A 276 9.39 4.51 -19.85
C ILE A 276 8.16 4.24 -20.70
N LEU A 277 7.58 5.29 -21.32
CA LEU A 277 6.48 5.17 -22.27
C LEU A 277 6.82 4.18 -23.40
N LYS A 278 8.00 4.30 -24.01
CA LYS A 278 8.42 3.40 -25.10
C LYS A 278 8.66 1.98 -24.62
N GLN A 279 9.26 1.81 -23.43
CA GLN A 279 9.56 0.50 -22.87
C GLN A 279 8.31 -0.26 -22.44
N HIS A 280 7.32 0.45 -21.87
CA HIS A 280 6.13 -0.13 -21.25
C HIS A 280 4.83 0.28 -21.97
N ILE A 281 4.90 0.56 -23.28
CA ILE A 281 3.75 1.07 -24.05
C ILE A 281 2.50 0.18 -23.96
N ARG A 282 2.69 -1.12 -23.70
CA ARG A 282 1.61 -2.10 -23.50
C ARG A 282 0.79 -1.87 -22.23
N GLU A 283 1.36 -1.22 -21.22
CA GLU A 283 0.67 -0.89 -19.97
C GLU A 283 -0.19 0.38 -20.08
N PHE A 284 -0.03 1.17 -21.15
CA PHE A 284 -0.80 2.38 -21.38
C PHE A 284 -2.11 2.04 -22.09
N PRO A 285 -3.28 2.14 -21.43
CA PRO A 285 -4.56 1.92 -22.08
C PRO A 285 -4.85 3.03 -23.11
N PRO A 286 -5.73 2.76 -24.09
CA PRO A 286 -6.27 3.82 -24.94
C PRO A 286 -7.01 4.86 -24.08
N LEU A 287 -6.77 6.14 -24.36
CA LEU A 287 -7.44 7.26 -23.70
C LEU A 287 -8.60 7.79 -24.55
N PRO A 288 -9.60 8.44 -23.95
CA PRO A 288 -10.68 9.06 -24.70
C PRO A 288 -10.17 10.23 -25.55
N SER A 289 -10.78 10.40 -26.73
CA SER A 289 -10.51 11.50 -27.64
C SER A 289 -11.19 12.79 -27.16
N ILE A 290 -10.54 13.49 -26.23
CA ILE A 290 -10.97 14.81 -25.73
C ILE A 290 -9.93 15.89 -26.04
N PRO A 291 -10.34 17.16 -26.25
CA PRO A 291 -9.40 18.23 -26.61
C PRO A 291 -8.21 18.38 -25.65
N ALA A 292 -8.45 18.18 -24.35
CA ALA A 292 -7.41 18.29 -23.33
C ALA A 292 -6.34 17.18 -23.37
N LEU A 293 -6.61 16.05 -24.04
CA LEU A 293 -5.69 14.91 -24.13
C LEU A 293 -5.07 14.73 -25.52
N VAL A 294 -5.15 15.73 -26.40
CA VAL A 294 -4.63 15.61 -27.78
C VAL A 294 -3.14 15.30 -27.80
N GLU A 295 -2.33 16.05 -27.05
CA GLU A 295 -0.88 15.84 -26.99
C GLU A 295 -0.50 14.50 -26.34
N VAL A 296 -1.21 14.11 -25.27
CA VAL A 296 -1.00 12.83 -24.59
C VAL A 296 -1.34 11.66 -25.52
N ASN A 297 -2.50 11.70 -26.19
CA ASN A 297 -2.92 10.69 -27.16
C ASN A 297 -1.93 10.58 -28.32
N LYS A 298 -1.45 11.72 -28.83
CA LYS A 298 -0.44 11.78 -29.89
C LYS A 298 0.85 11.10 -29.46
N ALA A 299 1.37 11.40 -28.26
CA ALA A 299 2.59 10.78 -27.76
C ALA A 299 2.46 9.26 -27.56
N ILE A 300 1.32 8.78 -27.05
CA ILE A 300 1.02 7.35 -26.94
C ILE A 300 0.98 6.70 -28.33
N GLN A 301 0.32 7.34 -29.30
CA GLN A 301 0.22 6.81 -30.66
C GLN A 301 1.59 6.79 -31.39
N GLU A 302 2.41 7.83 -31.21
CA GLU A 302 3.79 7.88 -31.71
C GLU A 302 4.65 6.76 -31.11
N ALA A 303 4.49 6.46 -29.82
CA ALA A 303 5.21 5.40 -29.15
C ALA A 303 4.77 4.00 -29.61
N ARG A 304 3.47 3.83 -29.93
CA ARG A 304 2.91 2.60 -30.51
C ARG A 304 3.37 2.36 -31.95
N GLY A 305 3.61 3.43 -32.72
CA GLY A 305 3.99 3.36 -34.12
C GLY A 305 2.84 2.90 -35.03
N PRO A 306 3.12 2.61 -36.31
CA PRO A 306 2.11 2.09 -37.22
C PRO A 306 1.72 0.67 -36.82
N MET A 307 0.43 0.43 -36.61
CA MET A 307 -0.10 -0.87 -36.19
C MET A 307 -1.01 -1.46 -37.26
N THR A 308 -0.83 -2.75 -37.56
CA THR A 308 -1.79 -3.51 -38.37
C THR A 308 -3.01 -3.92 -37.51
N LEU A 309 -4.11 -4.33 -38.14
CA LEU A 309 -5.27 -4.87 -37.41
C LEU A 309 -4.87 -6.03 -36.49
N LYS A 310 -3.96 -6.90 -36.94
CA LYS A 310 -3.48 -8.05 -36.15
C LYS A 310 -2.63 -7.64 -34.95
N ASP A 311 -1.90 -6.53 -35.05
CA ASP A 311 -1.17 -5.96 -33.91
C ASP A 311 -2.17 -5.39 -32.89
N GLN A 312 -3.16 -4.62 -33.35
CA GLN A 312 -4.19 -4.03 -32.49
C GLN A 312 -4.99 -5.09 -31.73
N LEU A 313 -5.39 -6.17 -32.41
CA LEU A 313 -6.10 -7.28 -31.77
C LEU A 313 -5.24 -8.01 -30.74
N ARG A 314 -3.92 -8.16 -30.97
CA ARG A 314 -3.00 -8.74 -29.98
C ARG A 314 -2.89 -7.86 -28.74
N ASP A 315 -2.72 -6.56 -28.92
CA ASP A 315 -2.68 -5.61 -27.80
C ASP A 315 -4.00 -5.61 -27.02
N ILE A 316 -5.13 -5.77 -27.70
CA ILE A 316 -6.45 -5.91 -27.06
C ILE A 316 -6.54 -7.19 -26.22
N VAL A 317 -6.06 -8.33 -26.74
CA VAL A 317 -6.03 -9.59 -25.97
C VAL A 317 -5.19 -9.42 -24.70
N ASP A 318 -4.01 -8.85 -24.82
CA ASP A 318 -3.13 -8.58 -23.67
C ASP A 318 -3.82 -7.66 -22.65
N GLY A 319 -4.47 -6.59 -23.13
CA GLY A 319 -5.20 -5.64 -22.28
C GLY A 319 -6.46 -6.22 -21.62
N LEU A 320 -7.18 -7.13 -22.27
CA LEU A 320 -8.34 -7.84 -21.70
C LEU A 320 -7.94 -8.82 -20.59
N ASN A 321 -6.70 -9.32 -20.62
CA ASN A 321 -6.12 -10.20 -19.62
C ASN A 321 -5.39 -9.43 -18.50
N HIS A 322 -5.43 -8.09 -18.53
CA HIS A 322 -4.79 -7.25 -17.54
C HIS A 322 -5.43 -7.41 -16.14
N GLU A 323 -4.65 -7.22 -15.07
CA GLU A 323 -5.10 -7.45 -13.69
C GLU A 323 -6.17 -6.45 -13.23
N ASN A 324 -6.02 -5.19 -13.66
CA ASN A 324 -6.93 -4.11 -13.27
C ASN A 324 -8.20 -4.10 -14.13
N LEU A 325 -9.35 -4.18 -13.47
CA LEU A 325 -10.67 -4.22 -14.09
C LEU A 325 -10.99 -2.98 -14.95
N ASN A 326 -10.55 -1.79 -14.54
CA ASN A 326 -10.75 -0.55 -15.29
C ASN A 326 -9.97 -0.56 -16.61
N VAL A 327 -8.75 -1.11 -16.60
CA VAL A 327 -7.94 -1.27 -17.82
C VAL A 327 -8.63 -2.23 -18.79
N ARG A 328 -9.07 -3.39 -18.31
CA ARG A 328 -9.83 -4.37 -19.13
C ARG A 328 -11.08 -3.73 -19.74
N TYR A 329 -11.81 -2.95 -18.94
CA TYR A 329 -13.01 -2.25 -19.38
C TYR A 329 -12.72 -1.21 -20.48
N MET A 330 -11.66 -0.41 -20.34
CA MET A 330 -11.27 0.54 -21.39
C MET A 330 -10.85 -0.16 -22.69
N VAL A 331 -10.08 -1.24 -22.57
CA VAL A 331 -9.62 -2.02 -23.71
C VAL A 331 -10.81 -2.64 -24.46
N VAL A 332 -11.81 -3.19 -23.76
CA VAL A 332 -13.00 -3.74 -24.42
C VAL A 332 -13.85 -2.65 -25.08
N CYS A 333 -13.93 -1.46 -24.48
CA CYS A 333 -14.60 -0.32 -25.10
C CYS A 333 -13.93 0.10 -26.40
N GLU A 334 -12.60 0.03 -26.46
CA GLU A 334 -11.85 0.32 -27.69
C GLU A 334 -12.01 -0.79 -28.73
N LEU A 335 -12.00 -2.06 -28.30
CA LEU A 335 -12.33 -3.18 -29.16
C LEU A 335 -13.73 -3.00 -29.79
N ASN A 336 -14.74 -2.63 -29.00
CA ASN A 336 -16.08 -2.41 -29.52
C ASN A 336 -16.10 -1.35 -30.64
N LYS A 337 -15.34 -0.26 -30.49
CA LYS A 337 -15.20 0.74 -31.57
C LYS A 337 -14.50 0.15 -32.78
N LEU A 338 -13.40 -0.59 -32.58
CA LEU A 338 -12.64 -1.21 -33.66
C LEU A 338 -13.50 -2.22 -34.45
N LEU A 339 -14.28 -3.05 -33.76
CA LEU A 339 -15.21 -4.01 -34.36
C LEU A 339 -16.25 -3.32 -35.25
N ASN A 340 -16.77 -2.18 -34.80
CA ASN A 340 -17.74 -1.40 -35.57
C ASN A 340 -17.10 -0.64 -36.74
N GLN A 341 -15.86 -0.18 -36.61
CA GLN A 341 -15.17 0.61 -37.64
C GLN A 341 -14.56 -0.24 -38.76
N ARG A 342 -14.05 -1.43 -38.45
CA ARG A 342 -13.35 -2.33 -39.39
C ARG A 342 -14.08 -3.65 -39.60
N ARG A 343 -15.40 -3.60 -39.68
CA ARG A 343 -16.26 -4.79 -39.72
C ARG A 343 -15.89 -5.76 -40.84
N ASP A 344 -15.63 -5.26 -42.04
CA ASP A 344 -15.31 -6.08 -43.21
C ASP A 344 -13.94 -6.77 -43.07
N ASP A 345 -12.93 -6.05 -42.59
CA ASP A 345 -11.59 -6.60 -42.34
C ASP A 345 -11.65 -7.74 -41.30
N ILE A 346 -12.46 -7.56 -40.25
CA ILE A 346 -12.65 -8.57 -39.19
C ILE A 346 -13.44 -9.77 -39.70
N ALA A 347 -14.49 -9.55 -40.50
CA ALA A 347 -15.24 -10.63 -41.13
C ALA A 347 -14.33 -11.47 -42.06
N ALA A 348 -13.44 -10.82 -42.81
CA ALA A 348 -12.42 -11.50 -43.61
C ALA A 348 -11.44 -12.31 -42.75
N LEU A 349 -11.04 -11.78 -41.59
CA LEU A 349 -10.16 -12.47 -40.64
C LEU A 349 -10.84 -13.70 -40.03
N VAL A 350 -12.13 -13.61 -39.67
CA VAL A 350 -12.95 -14.74 -39.17
C VAL A 350 -13.16 -15.80 -40.26
N ALA A 351 -13.40 -15.38 -41.50
CA ALA A 351 -13.61 -16.29 -42.63
C ALA A 351 -12.31 -16.98 -43.08
N GLY A 352 -11.15 -16.36 -42.85
CA GLY A 352 -9.84 -16.87 -43.23
C GLY A 352 -9.48 -18.23 -42.62
N GLU A 353 -8.48 -18.88 -43.21
CA GLU A 353 -7.96 -20.20 -42.80
C GLU A 353 -6.47 -20.14 -42.40
N VAL A 354 -5.92 -18.94 -42.22
CA VAL A 354 -4.51 -18.78 -41.85
C VAL A 354 -4.31 -19.16 -40.38
N SER A 355 -3.48 -20.17 -40.11
CA SER A 355 -3.25 -20.70 -38.75
C SER A 355 -2.93 -19.64 -37.69
N ALA A 356 -2.14 -18.62 -38.02
CA ALA A 356 -1.79 -17.56 -37.05
C ALA A 356 -2.99 -16.68 -36.68
N ASP A 357 -3.93 -16.49 -37.61
CA ASP A 357 -5.16 -15.71 -37.37
C ASP A 357 -6.11 -16.49 -36.46
N MET A 358 -6.12 -17.82 -36.58
CA MET A 358 -6.90 -18.70 -35.72
C MET A 358 -6.46 -18.65 -34.25
N ASP A 359 -5.16 -18.54 -34.01
CA ASP A 359 -4.59 -18.46 -32.65
C ASP A 359 -4.97 -17.14 -31.97
N LEU A 360 -4.88 -16.05 -32.72
CA LEU A 360 -5.28 -14.73 -32.27
C LEU A 360 -6.78 -14.67 -31.97
N LEU A 361 -7.60 -15.23 -32.87
CA LEU A 361 -9.05 -15.26 -32.71
C LEU A 361 -9.49 -16.12 -31.52
N SER A 362 -8.84 -17.28 -31.35
CA SER A 362 -9.06 -18.15 -30.18
C SER A 362 -8.72 -17.42 -28.88
N SER A 363 -7.61 -16.69 -28.85
CA SER A 363 -7.19 -15.91 -27.68
C SER A 363 -8.16 -14.77 -27.39
N LEU A 364 -8.62 -14.05 -28.41
CA LEU A 364 -9.61 -12.97 -28.27
C LEU A 364 -10.95 -13.47 -27.72
N ILE A 365 -11.48 -14.56 -28.28
CA ILE A 365 -12.73 -15.16 -27.80
C ILE A 365 -12.56 -15.65 -26.36
N THR A 366 -11.42 -16.26 -26.02
CA THR A 366 -11.11 -16.70 -24.66
C THR A 366 -11.16 -15.52 -23.69
N SER A 367 -10.46 -14.43 -23.99
CA SER A 367 -10.40 -13.24 -23.15
C SER A 367 -11.76 -12.55 -23.00
N LEU A 368 -12.56 -12.51 -24.07
CA LEU A 368 -13.93 -12.00 -24.02
C LEU A 368 -14.85 -12.87 -23.15
N LEU A 369 -14.80 -14.19 -23.30
CA LEU A 369 -15.56 -15.13 -22.47
C LEU A 369 -15.15 -15.02 -20.99
N GLN A 370 -13.87 -14.87 -20.69
CA GLN A 370 -13.38 -14.59 -19.34
C GLN A 370 -13.92 -13.25 -18.81
N GLY A 371 -14.00 -12.21 -19.64
CA GLY A 371 -14.65 -10.95 -19.28
C GLY A 371 -16.16 -11.10 -19.02
N CYS A 372 -16.86 -11.95 -19.77
CA CYS A 372 -18.27 -12.27 -19.51
C CYS A 372 -18.47 -13.08 -18.22
N ALA A 373 -17.48 -13.88 -17.82
CA ALA A 373 -17.45 -14.64 -16.58
C ALA A 373 -17.08 -13.79 -15.35
N GLU A 374 -16.77 -12.49 -15.53
CA GLU A 374 -16.49 -11.57 -14.43
C GLU A 374 -17.64 -11.55 -13.41
N GLU A 375 -17.28 -11.68 -12.13
CA GLU A 375 -18.25 -11.87 -11.03
C GLU A 375 -19.16 -10.66 -10.78
N SER A 376 -18.99 -9.57 -11.53
CA SER A 376 -19.84 -8.38 -11.51
C SER A 376 -19.98 -7.75 -10.11
N ARG A 377 -18.90 -7.86 -9.31
CA ARG A 377 -18.85 -7.36 -7.92
C ARG A 377 -18.85 -5.84 -7.81
N THR A 378 -18.54 -5.15 -8.90
CA THR A 378 -18.46 -3.70 -8.99
C THR A 378 -19.26 -3.21 -10.20
N ILE A 379 -19.63 -1.93 -10.20
CA ILE A 379 -20.32 -1.30 -11.35
C ILE A 379 -19.48 -1.45 -12.62
N VAL A 380 -18.17 -1.26 -12.53
CA VAL A 380 -17.24 -1.43 -13.66
C VAL A 380 -17.22 -2.88 -14.13
N GLY A 381 -17.22 -3.86 -13.23
CA GLY A 381 -17.27 -5.27 -13.60
C GLY A 381 -18.55 -5.65 -14.33
N GLN A 382 -19.68 -5.10 -13.90
CA GLN A 382 -20.94 -5.29 -14.61
C GLN A 382 -20.91 -4.67 -16.01
N ARG A 383 -20.34 -3.46 -16.15
CA ARG A 383 -20.18 -2.81 -17.45
C ARG A 383 -19.22 -3.58 -18.36
N LEU A 384 -18.07 -4.03 -17.86
CA LEU A 384 -17.12 -4.88 -18.59
C LEU A 384 -17.82 -6.12 -19.15
N LYS A 385 -18.59 -6.81 -18.31
CA LYS A 385 -19.33 -8.01 -18.72
C LYS A 385 -20.28 -7.75 -19.89
N LEU A 386 -21.03 -6.65 -19.86
CA LEU A 386 -21.96 -6.26 -20.92
C LEU A 386 -21.20 -5.94 -22.22
N VAL A 387 -20.15 -5.12 -22.16
CA VAL A 387 -19.40 -4.73 -23.36
C VAL A 387 -18.64 -5.93 -23.96
N CYS A 388 -18.15 -6.86 -23.14
CA CYS A 388 -17.59 -8.12 -23.64
C CYS A 388 -18.65 -8.94 -24.40
N ALA A 389 -19.88 -9.01 -23.89
CA ALA A 389 -20.98 -9.71 -24.55
C ALA A 389 -21.35 -9.04 -25.88
N ASP A 390 -21.39 -7.69 -25.91
CA ASP A 390 -21.62 -6.93 -27.13
C ASP A 390 -20.51 -7.18 -28.17
N CYS A 391 -19.25 -7.24 -27.75
CA CYS A 391 -18.12 -7.55 -28.62
C CYS A 391 -18.19 -8.97 -29.18
N LEU A 392 -18.58 -9.97 -28.38
CA LEU A 392 -18.84 -11.32 -28.86
C LEU A 392 -19.98 -11.34 -29.90
N GLY A 393 -21.05 -10.59 -29.65
CA GLY A 393 -22.15 -10.43 -30.61
C GLY A 393 -21.69 -9.77 -31.92
N ALA A 394 -20.82 -8.75 -31.84
CA ALA A 394 -20.28 -8.04 -32.99
C ALA A 394 -19.28 -8.88 -33.82
N LEU A 395 -18.49 -9.75 -33.17
CA LEU A 395 -17.64 -10.75 -33.85
C LEU A 395 -18.48 -11.73 -34.68
N GLY A 396 -19.69 -12.06 -34.22
CA GLY A 396 -20.61 -12.96 -34.92
C GLY A 396 -20.23 -14.43 -34.78
N ALA A 397 -20.81 -15.27 -35.64
CA ALA A 397 -20.63 -16.72 -35.59
C ALA A 397 -19.24 -17.11 -36.12
N VAL A 398 -18.42 -17.67 -35.24
CA VAL A 398 -17.12 -18.26 -35.56
C VAL A 398 -17.26 -19.78 -35.56
N ASP A 399 -16.73 -20.44 -36.57
CA ASP A 399 -16.70 -21.90 -36.63
C ASP A 399 -15.93 -22.47 -35.43
N PRO A 400 -16.53 -23.33 -34.58
CA PRO A 400 -15.83 -23.93 -33.44
C PRO A 400 -14.65 -24.83 -33.85
N ALA A 401 -14.69 -25.46 -35.03
CA ALA A 401 -13.60 -26.32 -35.52
C ALA A 401 -12.31 -25.54 -35.77
N LYS A 402 -12.45 -24.23 -35.92
CA LYS A 402 -11.42 -23.24 -36.17
C LYS A 402 -10.77 -22.73 -34.87
N LEU A 403 -11.35 -23.03 -33.69
CA LEU A 403 -10.84 -22.60 -32.40
C LEU A 403 -9.93 -23.67 -31.78
N LYS A 404 -8.79 -23.26 -31.23
CA LYS A 404 -7.94 -24.16 -30.44
C LYS A 404 -8.58 -24.48 -29.09
N SER A 405 -8.40 -25.71 -28.63
CA SER A 405 -8.92 -26.16 -27.33
C SER A 405 -8.32 -25.34 -26.20
N PHE A 406 -9.18 -24.79 -25.33
CA PHE A 406 -8.77 -23.99 -24.18
C PHE A 406 -8.04 -24.88 -23.17
N THR A 407 -6.74 -24.67 -22.97
CA THR A 407 -5.99 -25.36 -21.92
C THR A 407 -6.16 -24.62 -20.60
N CYS A 408 -7.10 -25.08 -19.77
CA CYS A 408 -7.09 -24.76 -18.35
C CYS A 408 -6.01 -25.63 -17.69
N GLU A 409 -4.77 -25.15 -17.68
CA GLU A 409 -3.70 -25.80 -16.92
C GLU A 409 -4.02 -25.65 -15.43
N ARG A 410 -4.65 -26.67 -14.86
CA ARG A 410 -4.86 -26.76 -13.41
C ARG A 410 -3.50 -27.03 -12.77
N PHE A 411 -3.19 -26.28 -11.72
CA PHE A 411 -2.01 -26.56 -10.91
C PHE A 411 -2.05 -28.01 -10.41
N LYS A 412 -0.94 -28.73 -10.58
CA LYS A 412 -0.81 -30.10 -10.11
C LYS A 412 -0.57 -30.06 -8.61
N ILE A 413 -1.51 -30.64 -7.85
CA ILE A 413 -1.44 -30.69 -6.38
C ILE A 413 -0.18 -31.47 -5.92
N GLU A 414 0.25 -32.46 -6.69
CA GLU A 414 1.52 -33.15 -6.48
C GLU A 414 2.69 -32.27 -6.95
N CYS A 415 3.28 -31.55 -5.99
CA CYS A 415 4.42 -30.66 -6.19
C CYS A 415 5.28 -30.61 -4.92
N SER A 416 6.51 -30.10 -5.03
CA SER A 416 7.34 -29.85 -3.85
C SER A 416 6.85 -28.59 -3.10
N ASP A 417 7.17 -28.48 -1.81
CA ASP A 417 6.88 -27.27 -1.02
C ASP A 417 7.43 -26.01 -1.69
N ASP A 418 8.63 -26.08 -2.28
CA ASP A 418 9.26 -24.95 -2.96
C ASP A 418 8.52 -24.57 -4.26
N ASP A 419 7.98 -25.55 -4.99
CA ASP A 419 7.16 -25.29 -6.18
C ASP A 419 5.81 -24.69 -5.82
N LEU A 420 5.19 -25.17 -4.73
CA LEU A 420 3.95 -24.62 -4.21
C LEU A 420 4.15 -23.17 -3.74
N ILE A 421 5.20 -22.90 -2.94
CA ILE A 421 5.55 -21.56 -2.48
C ILE A 421 5.82 -20.64 -3.66
N PHE A 422 6.61 -21.10 -4.64
CA PHE A 422 6.89 -20.34 -5.85
C PHE A 422 5.60 -19.99 -6.60
N GLU A 423 4.72 -20.98 -6.86
CA GLU A 423 3.47 -20.78 -7.57
C GLU A 423 2.55 -19.80 -6.82
N LEU A 424 2.37 -19.99 -5.51
CA LEU A 424 1.54 -19.13 -4.67
C LEU A 424 2.04 -17.69 -4.68
N ILE A 425 3.34 -17.46 -4.48
CA ILE A 425 3.90 -16.11 -4.46
C ILE A 425 3.89 -15.50 -5.87
N HIS A 426 4.45 -16.20 -6.85
CA HIS A 426 4.72 -15.66 -8.19
C HIS A 426 3.44 -15.46 -9.01
N LYS A 427 2.49 -16.40 -8.95
CA LYS A 427 1.26 -16.34 -9.77
C LYS A 427 0.04 -15.75 -9.08
N HIS A 428 0.04 -15.67 -7.74
CA HIS A 428 -1.16 -15.26 -7.00
C HIS A 428 -0.91 -14.12 -6.01
N LEU A 429 -0.07 -14.32 -4.98
CA LEU A 429 0.04 -13.40 -3.85
C LEU A 429 0.71 -12.08 -4.23
N ALA A 430 1.78 -12.08 -5.04
CA ALA A 430 2.40 -10.84 -5.48
C ALA A 430 1.41 -9.93 -6.23
N ARG A 431 0.55 -10.54 -7.06
CA ARG A 431 -0.52 -9.84 -7.79
C ARG A 431 -1.60 -9.35 -6.84
N ALA A 432 -2.06 -10.18 -5.91
CA ALA A 432 -3.06 -9.82 -4.92
C ALA A 432 -2.58 -8.68 -4.00
N PHE A 433 -1.30 -8.69 -3.61
CA PHE A 433 -0.66 -7.65 -2.81
C PHE A 433 -0.55 -6.33 -3.57
N ARG A 434 -0.14 -6.35 -4.85
CA ARG A 434 -0.05 -5.15 -5.70
C ARG A 434 -1.43 -4.57 -6.02
N ALA A 435 -2.40 -5.42 -6.33
CA ALA A 435 -3.74 -5.01 -6.79
C ALA A 435 -4.78 -4.95 -5.65
N ALA A 436 -4.36 -4.98 -4.39
CA ALA A 436 -5.26 -4.94 -3.25
C ALA A 436 -6.13 -3.66 -3.27
N PRO A 437 -7.45 -3.76 -3.06
CA PRO A 437 -8.35 -2.60 -3.07
C PRO A 437 -8.31 -1.82 -1.75
N ASP A 438 -7.81 -2.44 -0.67
CA ASP A 438 -7.70 -1.87 0.66
C ASP A 438 -6.46 -2.42 1.38
N THR A 439 -6.07 -1.74 2.46
CA THR A 439 -4.86 -2.06 3.23
C THR A 439 -5.00 -3.33 4.04
N ILE A 440 -6.21 -3.77 4.40
CA ILE A 440 -6.45 -5.00 5.15
C ILE A 440 -6.10 -6.21 4.28
N ILE A 441 -6.61 -6.23 3.04
CA ILE A 441 -6.29 -7.28 2.07
C ILE A 441 -4.81 -7.23 1.72
N GLN A 442 -4.24 -6.04 1.55
CA GLN A 442 -2.82 -5.88 1.27
C GLN A 442 -1.95 -6.43 2.40
N ASP A 443 -2.20 -6.07 3.65
CA ASP A 443 -1.43 -6.51 4.81
C ASP A 443 -1.62 -8.02 5.06
N SER A 444 -2.81 -8.56 4.77
CA SER A 444 -3.05 -10.02 4.81
C SER A 444 -2.22 -10.76 3.76
N ALA A 445 -2.14 -10.23 2.53
CA ALA A 445 -1.30 -10.81 1.49
C ALA A 445 0.19 -10.69 1.83
N ALA A 446 0.62 -9.54 2.38
CA ALA A 446 2.00 -9.32 2.82
C ALA A 446 2.40 -10.31 3.91
N LEU A 447 1.51 -10.55 4.88
CA LEU A 447 1.72 -11.56 5.91
C LEU A 447 1.85 -12.97 5.32
N ALA A 448 0.97 -13.35 4.39
CA ALA A 448 1.05 -14.66 3.75
C ALA A 448 2.38 -14.83 2.99
N ILE A 449 2.81 -13.81 2.25
CA ILE A 449 4.11 -13.79 1.56
C ILE A 449 5.25 -13.92 2.58
N GLN A 450 5.22 -13.13 3.66
CA GLN A 450 6.21 -13.15 4.74
C GLN A 450 6.36 -14.55 5.33
N GLU A 451 5.26 -15.22 5.69
CA GLU A 451 5.32 -16.56 6.30
C GLU A 451 5.81 -17.63 5.31
N LEU A 452 5.40 -17.56 4.04
CA LEU A 452 5.90 -18.48 3.01
C LEU A 452 7.41 -18.30 2.75
N LEU A 453 7.91 -17.05 2.73
CA LEU A 453 9.33 -16.75 2.61
C LEU A 453 10.13 -17.27 3.81
N LYS A 454 9.59 -17.15 5.04
CA LYS A 454 10.19 -17.74 6.24
C LYS A 454 10.27 -19.26 6.17
N ILE A 455 9.19 -19.92 5.72
CA ILE A 455 9.15 -21.38 5.53
C ILE A 455 10.22 -21.84 4.53
N ALA A 456 10.45 -21.07 3.47
CA ALA A 456 11.50 -21.34 2.48
C ALA A 456 12.93 -21.05 2.99
N GLY A 457 13.08 -20.32 4.11
CA GLY A 457 14.37 -19.86 4.61
C GLY A 457 14.93 -18.65 3.85
N CYS A 458 14.09 -17.86 3.19
CA CYS A 458 14.47 -16.58 2.59
C CYS A 458 14.66 -15.54 3.69
N GLY A 459 15.89 -15.05 3.88
CA GLY A 459 16.22 -14.07 4.93
C GLY A 459 16.53 -12.67 4.39
N ALA A 460 16.63 -11.70 5.31
CA ALA A 460 16.93 -10.30 5.02
C ALA A 460 18.25 -10.06 4.24
N SER A 461 19.20 -11.00 4.30
CA SER A 461 20.47 -10.94 3.54
C SER A 461 20.30 -11.06 2.02
N LEU A 462 19.10 -11.40 1.55
CA LEU A 462 18.75 -11.54 0.12
C LEU A 462 18.22 -10.25 -0.49
N ASP A 463 17.97 -9.23 0.33
CA ASP A 463 17.58 -7.91 -0.16
C ASP A 463 18.82 -7.20 -0.73
N GLU A 464 18.91 -7.16 -2.06
CA GLU A 464 20.00 -6.51 -2.80
C GLU A 464 20.11 -5.00 -2.47
N THR A 465 19.05 -4.37 -1.95
CA THR A 465 19.07 -2.97 -1.50
C THR A 465 19.77 -2.75 -0.16
N VAL A 466 20.12 -3.83 0.56
CA VAL A 466 20.89 -3.80 1.83
C VAL A 466 22.42 -3.87 1.55
N GLY A 467 22.82 -4.09 0.30
CA GLY A 467 24.19 -4.44 -0.11
C GLY A 467 25.29 -3.40 0.08
N THR A 468 25.00 -2.16 0.48
CA THR A 468 26.03 -1.09 0.55
C THR A 468 26.51 -0.73 1.97
N SER A 469 25.92 -1.28 3.03
CA SER A 469 26.21 -0.80 4.40
C SER A 469 26.56 -1.88 5.43
N SER A 470 26.60 -3.16 5.07
CA SER A 470 26.83 -4.27 6.04
C SER A 470 28.08 -5.10 5.76
N SER A 471 29.14 -4.51 5.20
CA SER A 471 30.43 -5.22 5.01
C SER A 471 31.31 -5.27 6.26
N MET A 472 30.89 -4.67 7.37
CA MET A 472 31.67 -4.64 8.61
C MET A 472 30.84 -5.18 9.77
N LEU A 473 30.89 -6.49 9.95
CA LEU A 473 30.82 -7.26 11.21
C LEU A 473 30.63 -8.74 10.84
N LYS A 474 31.68 -9.33 10.28
CA LYS A 474 31.83 -10.80 10.24
C LYS A 474 32.12 -11.26 11.66
N ASP A 475 31.07 -11.55 12.43
CA ASP A 475 31.25 -12.24 13.69
C ASP A 475 31.27 -13.76 13.46
N LYS A 476 32.30 -14.38 14.03
CA LYS A 476 32.68 -15.78 13.81
C LYS A 476 31.78 -16.71 14.62
N CYS A 477 30.74 -17.24 14.00
CA CYS A 477 30.09 -18.47 14.45
C CYS A 477 29.69 -19.30 13.22
N ALA A 478 30.70 -19.95 12.62
CA ALA A 478 30.52 -21.01 11.66
C ALA A 478 30.69 -22.34 12.41
N ASP A 479 29.59 -23.06 12.60
CA ASP A 479 29.43 -24.45 12.16
C ASP A 479 27.94 -24.82 12.28
N ASP A 480 27.45 -25.64 11.34
CA ASP A 480 26.07 -26.18 11.18
C ASP A 480 24.96 -25.41 10.41
N ARG A 481 25.20 -24.23 9.80
CA ARG A 481 24.14 -23.51 9.00
C ARG A 481 24.31 -23.50 7.47
N SER A 482 25.23 -24.29 6.92
CA SER A 482 25.58 -24.20 5.49
C SER A 482 24.50 -24.71 4.52
N GLY A 483 23.62 -25.63 4.94
CA GLY A 483 22.58 -26.21 4.05
C GLY A 483 21.31 -25.35 3.88
N MET A 484 20.88 -24.64 4.93
CA MET A 484 19.63 -23.86 4.95
C MET A 484 19.74 -22.51 4.21
N ASN A 485 20.91 -21.86 4.22
CA ASN A 485 21.11 -20.61 3.48
C ASN A 485 21.03 -20.78 1.96
N GLY A 486 21.27 -21.98 1.44
CA GLY A 486 21.18 -22.24 0.00
C GLY A 486 19.75 -22.45 -0.51
N ARG A 487 18.82 -22.95 0.31
CA ARG A 487 17.42 -23.19 -0.12
C ARG A 487 16.69 -21.89 -0.43
N GLY A 488 16.73 -20.94 0.51
CA GLY A 488 16.11 -19.63 0.34
C GLY A 488 16.70 -18.87 -0.85
N GLN A 489 18.02 -18.90 -1.03
CA GLN A 489 18.69 -18.33 -2.20
C GLN A 489 18.19 -18.94 -3.52
N ARG A 490 18.16 -20.27 -3.63
CA ARG A 490 17.67 -20.96 -4.84
C ARG A 490 16.24 -20.59 -5.17
N LEU A 491 15.35 -20.55 -4.17
CA LEU A 491 13.96 -20.15 -4.38
C LEU A 491 13.86 -18.68 -4.78
N TRP A 492 14.60 -17.79 -4.11
CA TRP A 492 14.62 -16.36 -4.39
C TRP A 492 15.02 -16.06 -5.84
N HIS A 493 16.03 -16.76 -6.36
CA HIS A 493 16.46 -16.63 -7.75
C HIS A 493 15.44 -17.14 -8.78
N ARG A 494 14.46 -17.96 -8.40
CA ARG A 494 13.37 -18.38 -9.30
C ARG A 494 12.39 -17.26 -9.59
N PHE A 495 12.21 -16.31 -8.68
CA PHE A 495 11.31 -15.18 -8.91
C PHE A 495 11.85 -14.26 -10.01
N SER A 496 10.95 -13.71 -10.81
CA SER A 496 11.31 -12.62 -11.72
C SER A 496 11.70 -11.38 -10.92
N ASP A 497 12.51 -10.51 -11.51
CA ASP A 497 12.97 -9.29 -10.83
C ASP A 497 11.79 -8.38 -10.45
N TYR A 498 10.78 -8.34 -11.32
CA TYR A 498 9.47 -7.75 -11.04
C TYR A 498 8.85 -8.24 -9.72
N VAL A 499 8.79 -9.57 -9.51
CA VAL A 499 8.20 -10.13 -8.28
C VAL A 499 9.09 -9.86 -7.08
N LYS A 500 10.43 -9.98 -7.24
CA LYS A 500 11.39 -9.70 -6.16
C LYS A 500 11.24 -8.27 -5.63
N GLU A 501 11.11 -7.28 -6.51
CA GLU A 501 10.94 -5.88 -6.08
C GLU A 501 9.66 -5.68 -5.25
N ILE A 502 8.57 -6.38 -5.60
CA ILE A 502 7.29 -6.29 -4.88
C ILE A 502 7.36 -6.97 -3.51
N ILE A 503 8.01 -8.14 -3.42
CA ILE A 503 7.99 -8.97 -2.20
C ILE A 503 9.20 -8.77 -1.30
N ALA A 504 10.26 -8.08 -1.75
CA ALA A 504 11.44 -7.76 -0.95
C ALA A 504 11.11 -7.14 0.43
N PRO A 505 10.14 -6.21 0.57
CA PRO A 505 9.77 -5.67 1.88
C PRO A 505 9.29 -6.74 2.87
N CYS A 506 8.75 -7.87 2.36
CA CYS A 506 8.23 -8.96 3.17
C CYS A 506 9.34 -9.85 3.77
N LEU A 507 10.61 -9.71 3.32
CA LEU A 507 11.76 -10.41 3.92
C LEU A 507 12.09 -9.90 5.32
N THR A 508 11.81 -8.62 5.58
CA THR A 508 12.15 -7.93 6.84
C THR A 508 10.92 -7.50 7.63
N SER A 509 9.72 -7.63 7.06
CA SER A 509 8.49 -7.20 7.72
C SER A 509 8.18 -8.00 8.98
N ARG A 510 7.40 -7.40 9.86
CA ARG A 510 6.98 -7.97 11.15
C ARG A 510 5.45 -7.96 11.27
N PHE A 511 4.75 -8.31 10.20
CA PHE A 511 3.30 -8.48 10.27
C PHE A 511 2.96 -9.63 11.21
N GLN A 512 1.94 -9.44 12.03
CA GLN A 512 1.44 -10.41 13.00
C GLN A 512 -0.08 -10.45 12.93
N LEU A 513 -0.65 -11.64 13.08
CA LEU A 513 -2.09 -11.78 13.28
C LEU A 513 -2.45 -11.40 14.71
N PRO A 514 -3.54 -10.65 14.93
CA PRO A 514 -4.14 -10.56 16.25
C PRO A 514 -4.48 -11.97 16.74
N SER A 515 -4.19 -12.26 18.00
CA SER A 515 -4.61 -13.52 18.64
C SER A 515 -6.12 -13.56 18.75
N VAL A 516 -6.80 -14.13 17.75
CA VAL A 516 -8.25 -14.32 17.80
C VAL A 516 -8.54 -15.57 18.61
N ALA A 517 -9.31 -15.43 19.70
CA ALA A 517 -9.85 -16.58 20.41
C ALA A 517 -10.78 -17.36 19.46
N ASP A 518 -10.44 -18.62 19.17
CA ASP A 518 -11.21 -19.47 18.27
C ASP A 518 -12.60 -19.74 18.87
N SER A 519 -13.59 -19.00 18.39
CA SER A 519 -15.00 -19.34 18.60
C SER A 519 -15.40 -20.39 17.58
N THR A 520 -15.03 -21.64 17.81
CA THR A 520 -15.52 -22.77 17.01
C THR A 520 -17.03 -22.91 17.22
N SER A 521 -17.81 -22.34 16.30
CA SER A 521 -19.25 -22.56 16.24
C SER A 521 -19.52 -24.02 15.83
N ALA A 522 -20.10 -24.79 16.75
CA ALA A 522 -20.59 -26.14 16.50
C ALA A 522 -21.89 -26.09 15.68
N GLY A 523 -21.78 -25.93 14.37
CA GLY A 523 -22.93 -25.94 13.46
C GLY A 523 -22.56 -26.11 11.98
N PRO A 524 -23.57 -26.33 11.11
CA PRO A 524 -23.36 -26.35 9.67
C PRO A 524 -22.85 -24.98 9.21
N ILE A 525 -21.82 -24.99 8.36
CA ILE A 525 -21.23 -23.77 7.79
C ILE A 525 -22.25 -23.06 6.88
N TYR A 526 -22.96 -23.86 6.07
CA TYR A 526 -23.91 -23.34 5.09
C TYR A 526 -25.23 -22.93 5.73
N ARG A 527 -25.78 -21.80 5.25
CA ARG A 527 -27.15 -21.35 5.53
C ARG A 527 -27.79 -20.92 4.21
N PRO A 528 -29.10 -21.19 3.97
CA PRO A 528 -29.75 -20.88 2.69
C PRO A 528 -29.64 -19.41 2.23
N SER A 529 -29.60 -18.46 3.17
CA SER A 529 -29.45 -17.02 2.88
C SER A 529 -28.00 -16.57 2.66
N MET A 530 -27.04 -17.49 2.74
CA MET A 530 -25.62 -17.18 2.64
C MET A 530 -25.18 -17.11 1.17
N SER A 531 -24.45 -16.06 0.81
CA SER A 531 -23.81 -16.00 -0.50
C SER A 531 -22.72 -17.07 -0.64
N PHE A 532 -22.47 -17.53 -1.87
CA PHE A 532 -21.38 -18.48 -2.16
C PHE A 532 -20.03 -18.01 -1.58
N ARG A 533 -19.71 -16.71 -1.70
CA ARG A 533 -18.49 -16.11 -1.13
C ARG A 533 -18.43 -16.24 0.39
N ARG A 534 -19.54 -15.97 1.08
CA ARG A 534 -19.58 -16.07 2.54
C ARG A 534 -19.49 -17.53 2.99
N TRP A 535 -20.08 -18.44 2.22
CA TRP A 535 -19.97 -19.87 2.45
C TRP A 535 -18.53 -20.37 2.27
N ILE A 536 -17.85 -20.05 1.16
CA ILE A 536 -16.48 -20.50 0.92
C ILE A 536 -15.52 -19.92 1.96
N PHE A 537 -15.70 -18.65 2.37
CA PHE A 537 -14.89 -18.04 3.43
C PHE A 537 -15.01 -18.79 4.77
N PHE A 538 -16.23 -19.08 5.21
CA PHE A 538 -16.43 -19.84 6.45
C PHE A 538 -16.00 -21.30 6.32
N TRP A 539 -16.10 -21.88 5.12
CA TRP A 539 -15.63 -23.23 4.85
C TRP A 539 -14.11 -23.31 5.00
N ILE A 540 -13.37 -22.43 4.32
CA ILE A 540 -11.90 -22.32 4.43
C ILE A 540 -11.48 -22.08 5.89
N LYS A 541 -12.12 -21.11 6.56
CA LYS A 541 -11.81 -20.79 7.96
C LYS A 541 -11.99 -21.99 8.90
N LYS A 542 -12.95 -22.87 8.63
CA LYS A 542 -13.20 -24.06 9.46
C LYS A 542 -12.24 -25.21 9.14
N THR A 543 -11.82 -25.36 7.89
CA THR A 543 -10.87 -26.39 7.46
C THR A 543 -9.43 -26.08 7.85
N ASP A 544 -9.06 -24.80 7.94
CA ASP A 544 -7.69 -24.37 8.27
C ASP A 544 -7.37 -24.42 9.78
N CYS A 545 -8.36 -24.72 10.63
CA CYS A 545 -8.15 -24.86 12.07
C CYS A 545 -7.46 -26.23 12.37
N PRO A 546 -6.26 -26.27 12.99
CA PRO A 546 -5.47 -27.48 13.17
C PRO A 546 -6.22 -28.62 13.88
N CYS A 547 -7.20 -28.28 14.72
CA CYS A 547 -8.02 -29.22 15.48
C CYS A 547 -8.94 -30.11 14.60
N ASN A 548 -9.16 -29.78 13.32
CA ASN A 548 -10.08 -30.51 12.43
C ASN A 548 -9.42 -31.47 11.44
N TRP A 549 -8.08 -31.52 11.36
CA TRP A 549 -7.37 -32.43 10.44
C TRP A 549 -7.63 -33.93 10.73
N VAL A 550 -8.04 -34.27 11.95
CA VAL A 550 -8.39 -35.65 12.33
C VAL A 550 -9.79 -36.06 11.83
N SER A 551 -10.69 -35.11 11.60
CA SER A 551 -12.09 -35.40 11.23
C SER A 551 -12.36 -35.43 9.72
N CYS A 552 -11.43 -34.95 8.88
CA CYS A 552 -11.59 -34.95 7.42
C CYS A 552 -11.09 -36.22 6.72
N LYS A 553 -10.80 -37.31 7.45
CA LYS A 553 -10.43 -38.62 6.86
C LYS A 553 -11.61 -39.43 6.29
N HIS A 554 -12.82 -38.87 6.30
CA HIS A 554 -14.01 -39.52 5.76
C HIS A 554 -14.82 -38.57 4.86
N ILE A 555 -14.26 -38.23 3.69
CA ILE A 555 -15.04 -37.89 2.49
C ILE A 555 -14.38 -38.60 1.31
#